data_AF-A0AAW8F5R9-F1
#
_entry.id   AF-A0AAW8F5R9-F1
#
_cell.length_a   1.000
_cell.length_b   1.000
_cell.length_c   1.000
_cell.angle_alpha   90.00
_cell.angle_beta   90.00
_cell.angle_gamma   90.00
#
_symmetry.space_group_name_H-M   'P 1'
#
loop_
_entity.id
_entity.type
_entity.pdbx_description
1 polymer ?
#
loop_
_entity_poly.entity_id
_entity_poly.type
_entity_poly.pdbx_seq_one_letter_code
_entity_poly.pdbx_strand_id
1 'polypeptide(L)'
;MLSGRLDTGRLLALIDGLIDARDADLRWLCGPHGMVRDARAVLSGLGVPADRVHQELFHADEEPPARTTADHDGATDDRPTSEVTVVLDGRATTFSAPRHGTVLDGAQQVRPDLPFACKGGVCGTCRALVTQGRADIRRNYALEPAEVDELCTNMEATLCGVKTLAGRPAGHLRPTLTAKAPRSSHERRPSERLGRADW
;
A
#
# COMPACT_ATOMS: atom_id res chain seq x y z
N MET A 1 33.62 -9.22 -3.08
CA MET A 1 32.85 -8.43 -2.09
C MET A 1 31.84 -7.50 -2.78
N LEU A 2 32.22 -6.74 -3.81
CA LEU A 2 31.37 -5.71 -4.44
C LEU A 2 30.61 -6.14 -5.72
N SER A 3 30.50 -7.43 -6.01
CA SER A 3 29.84 -7.92 -7.24
C SER A 3 28.65 -8.83 -6.91
N GLY A 4 27.52 -8.66 -7.61
CA GLY A 4 26.28 -9.39 -7.37
C GLY A 4 25.34 -8.70 -6.37
N ARG A 5 24.19 -9.31 -6.09
CA ARG A 5 23.17 -8.74 -5.17
C ARG A 5 23.74 -8.60 -3.75
N LEU A 6 23.33 -7.54 -3.05
CA LEU A 6 23.59 -7.40 -1.62
C LEU A 6 22.64 -8.33 -0.86
N ASP A 7 23.21 -9.25 -0.10
CA ASP A 7 22.54 -10.15 0.82
C ASP A 7 23.01 -9.85 2.25
N THR A 8 22.38 -10.49 3.23
CA THR A 8 22.69 -10.30 4.66
C THR A 8 24.19 -10.40 4.98
N GLY A 9 24.88 -11.41 4.44
CA GLY A 9 26.30 -11.64 4.74
C GLY A 9 27.19 -10.54 4.16
N ARG A 10 26.92 -10.11 2.93
CA ARG A 10 27.65 -9.01 2.28
C ARG A 10 27.39 -7.67 2.94
N LEU A 11 26.15 -7.42 3.35
CA LEU A 11 25.77 -6.20 4.07
C LEU A 11 26.53 -6.09 5.40
N LEU A 12 26.61 -7.17 6.18
CA LEU A 12 27.39 -7.20 7.42
C LEU A 12 28.88 -6.92 7.14
N ALA A 13 29.46 -7.59 6.14
CA ALA A 13 30.86 -7.36 5.77
C ALA A 13 31.15 -5.90 5.34
N LEU A 14 30.20 -5.25 4.68
CA LEU A 14 30.32 -3.84 4.30
C LEU A 14 30.18 -2.90 5.50
N ILE A 15 29.26 -3.17 6.41
CA ILE A 15 29.06 -2.35 7.62
C ILE A 15 30.28 -2.45 8.54
N ASP A 16 30.83 -3.65 8.74
CA ASP A 16 31.97 -3.82 9.64
C ASP A 16 33.29 -3.32 9.03
N GLY A 17 33.41 -3.29 7.70
CA GLY A 17 34.68 -3.01 7.01
C GLY A 17 34.77 -1.67 6.28
N LEU A 18 33.66 -1.03 5.93
CA LEU A 18 33.66 0.11 4.99
C LEU A 18 32.65 1.22 5.33
N ILE A 19 31.49 0.89 5.88
CA ILE A 19 30.37 1.83 6.03
C ILE A 19 30.00 1.96 7.49
N ASP A 20 30.06 3.17 8.03
CA ASP A 20 29.54 3.45 9.36
C ASP A 20 28.01 3.59 9.35
N ALA A 21 27.33 2.45 9.21
CA ALA A 21 25.88 2.40 9.23
C ALA A 21 25.30 2.50 10.66
N ARG A 22 26.14 2.42 11.71
CA ARG A 22 25.71 2.45 13.11
C ARG A 22 25.57 3.88 13.61
N ASP A 23 26.45 4.78 13.18
CA ASP A 23 26.47 6.15 13.70
C ASP A 23 25.61 7.13 12.89
N ALA A 24 25.04 6.71 11.75
CA ALA A 24 24.11 7.54 11.00
C ALA A 24 22.84 7.88 11.81
N ASP A 25 22.27 9.06 11.59
CA ASP A 25 20.98 9.45 12.20
C ASP A 25 19.82 8.69 11.56
N LEU A 26 19.79 8.64 10.22
CA LEU A 26 18.75 7.98 9.41
C LEU A 26 19.39 7.08 8.35
N ARG A 27 18.70 6.00 7.98
CA ARG A 27 19.08 5.14 6.84
C ARG A 27 17.95 5.07 5.83
N TRP A 28 18.29 5.25 4.56
CA TRP A 28 17.36 5.17 3.45
C TRP A 28 17.72 3.96 2.59
N LEU A 29 16.76 3.05 2.44
CA LEU A 29 16.93 1.81 1.68
C LEU A 29 16.13 1.89 0.39
N CYS A 30 16.79 1.83 -0.75
CA CYS A 30 16.14 1.70 -2.04
C CYS A 30 16.75 0.56 -2.85
N GLY A 31 15.96 -0.04 -3.74
CA GLY A 31 16.42 -1.10 -4.63
C GLY A 31 15.49 -2.32 -4.66
N PRO A 32 15.98 -3.48 -5.12
CA PRO A 32 15.16 -4.69 -5.22
C PRO A 32 14.56 -5.08 -3.88
N HIS A 33 13.28 -5.51 -3.87
CA HIS A 33 12.52 -5.71 -2.64
C HIS A 33 13.26 -6.61 -1.63
N GLY A 34 13.77 -7.75 -2.08
CA GLY A 34 14.47 -8.64 -1.16
C GLY A 34 15.78 -8.05 -0.64
N MET A 35 16.47 -7.16 -1.37
CA MET A 35 17.69 -6.51 -0.88
C MET A 35 17.34 -5.54 0.26
N VAL A 36 16.28 -4.75 0.08
CA VAL A 36 15.76 -3.83 1.10
C VAL A 36 15.33 -4.61 2.34
N ARG A 37 14.64 -5.75 2.17
CA ARG A 37 14.25 -6.64 3.27
C ARG A 37 15.48 -7.16 4.05
N ASP A 38 16.48 -7.65 3.34
CA ASP A 38 17.69 -8.21 3.96
C ASP A 38 18.47 -7.10 4.69
N ALA A 39 18.57 -5.90 4.11
CA ALA A 39 19.18 -4.73 4.76
C ALA A 39 18.44 -4.28 6.01
N ARG A 40 17.10 -4.27 5.99
CA ARG A 40 16.30 -3.92 7.16
C ARG A 40 16.47 -4.94 8.29
N ALA A 41 16.55 -6.23 7.97
CA ALA A 41 16.82 -7.28 8.94
C ALA A 41 18.20 -7.11 9.59
N VAL A 42 19.23 -6.80 8.79
CA VAL A 42 20.58 -6.50 9.30
C VAL A 42 20.55 -5.31 10.25
N LEU A 43 20.01 -4.16 9.82
CA LEU A 43 19.96 -2.95 10.65
C LEU A 43 19.18 -3.18 11.96
N SER A 44 18.08 -3.92 11.91
CA SER A 44 17.33 -4.31 13.11
C SER A 44 18.17 -5.19 14.04
N GLY A 45 18.94 -6.15 13.50
CA GLY A 45 19.86 -6.98 14.29
C GLY A 45 21.02 -6.20 14.91
N LEU A 46 21.38 -5.05 14.32
CA LEU A 46 22.35 -4.11 14.87
C LEU A 46 21.76 -3.13 15.90
N GLY A 47 20.47 -3.23 16.20
CA GLY A 47 19.79 -2.39 17.18
C GLY A 47 19.32 -1.03 16.66
N VAL A 48 19.32 -0.83 15.33
CA VAL A 48 18.82 0.42 14.75
C VAL A 48 17.29 0.49 14.90
N PRO A 49 16.74 1.56 15.51
CA PRO A 49 15.30 1.77 15.63
C PRO A 49 14.58 1.81 14.28
N ALA A 50 13.39 1.21 14.19
CA ALA A 50 12.64 1.08 12.94
C ALA A 50 12.16 2.42 12.36
N ASP A 51 11.93 3.42 13.20
CA ASP A 51 11.57 4.80 12.85
C ASP A 51 12.74 5.60 12.24
N ARG A 52 13.97 5.09 12.35
CA ARG A 52 15.18 5.65 11.72
C ARG A 52 15.58 4.95 10.42
N VAL A 53 14.80 3.98 9.97
CA VAL A 53 15.03 3.22 8.73
C VAL A 53 13.85 3.44 7.79
N HIS A 54 14.09 4.22 6.74
CA HIS A 54 13.14 4.50 5.69
C HIS A 54 13.42 3.66 4.46
N GLN A 55 12.38 3.34 3.69
CA GLN A 55 12.52 2.56 2.47
C GLN A 55 11.69 3.13 1.33
N GLU A 56 12.19 2.95 0.12
CA GLU A 56 11.47 3.20 -1.12
C GLU A 56 11.57 1.95 -2.01
N LEU A 57 10.42 1.44 -2.44
CA LEU A 57 10.34 0.26 -3.30
C LEU A 57 9.83 0.65 -4.69
N PHE A 58 10.63 0.38 -5.72
CA PHE A 58 10.21 0.55 -7.12
C PHE A 58 9.32 -0.60 -7.61
N HIS A 59 9.52 -1.80 -7.06
CA HIS A 59 8.74 -2.99 -7.34
C HIS A 59 8.64 -3.85 -6.07
N ALA A 60 7.46 -4.39 -5.81
CA ALA A 60 7.27 -5.41 -4.79
C ALA A 60 7.17 -6.76 -5.51
N ASP A 61 8.24 -7.56 -5.46
CA ASP A 61 8.35 -8.86 -6.13
C ASP A 61 7.43 -9.96 -5.54
N GLU A 62 6.38 -9.61 -4.81
CA GLU A 62 5.39 -10.63 -4.48
C GLU A 62 4.61 -10.96 -5.76
N GLU A 63 4.75 -12.20 -6.23
CA GLU A 63 3.90 -12.80 -7.26
C GLU A 63 2.44 -12.35 -7.03
N PRO A 64 1.79 -11.70 -8.02
CA PRO A 64 0.36 -11.47 -7.94
C PRO A 64 -0.29 -12.82 -7.64
N PRO A 65 -1.19 -12.91 -6.63
CA PRO A 65 -1.91 -14.16 -6.39
C PRO A 65 -2.51 -14.58 -7.72
N ALA A 66 -2.20 -15.81 -8.15
CA ALA A 66 -2.51 -16.31 -9.49
C ALA A 66 -3.88 -15.79 -9.93
N ARG A 67 -3.92 -15.06 -11.04
CA ARG A 67 -5.19 -14.71 -11.67
C ARG A 67 -5.85 -16.04 -12.00
N THR A 68 -6.83 -16.46 -11.22
CA THR A 68 -7.70 -17.56 -11.60
C THR A 68 -8.32 -17.12 -12.91
N THR A 69 -7.94 -17.77 -14.01
CA THR A 69 -8.37 -17.51 -15.39
C THR A 69 -9.85 -17.85 -15.61
N ALA A 70 -10.69 -17.75 -14.57
CA ALA A 70 -12.09 -18.15 -14.61
C ALA A 70 -13.02 -17.04 -15.15
N ASP A 71 -12.55 -15.80 -15.31
CA ASP A 71 -13.44 -14.65 -15.54
C ASP A 71 -13.38 -14.10 -16.99
N HIS A 72 -13.43 -15.00 -17.98
CA HIS A 72 -13.76 -14.61 -19.37
C HIS A 72 -14.99 -15.31 -19.95
N ASP A 73 -15.61 -16.24 -19.22
CA ASP A 73 -16.90 -16.76 -19.62
C ASP A 73 -18.00 -15.93 -18.98
N GLY A 74 -18.88 -15.38 -19.82
CA GLY A 74 -20.06 -14.60 -19.45
C GLY A 74 -21.12 -15.43 -18.70
N ALA A 75 -20.72 -16.13 -17.64
CA ALA A 75 -21.61 -16.70 -16.65
C ALA A 75 -21.93 -15.61 -15.63
N THR A 76 -23.21 -15.30 -15.47
CA THR A 76 -23.73 -14.54 -14.34
C THR A 76 -23.29 -15.22 -13.05
N ASP A 77 -22.21 -14.73 -12.43
CA ASP A 77 -21.74 -15.23 -11.15
C ASP A 77 -22.72 -14.76 -10.07
N ASP A 78 -23.72 -15.59 -9.78
CA ASP A 78 -24.77 -15.37 -8.76
C ASP A 78 -24.23 -15.41 -7.32
N ARG A 79 -22.91 -15.25 -7.16
CA ARG A 79 -22.19 -15.29 -5.89
C ARG A 79 -22.08 -13.88 -5.29
N PRO A 80 -22.05 -13.77 -3.95
CA PRO A 80 -22.13 -12.49 -3.26
C PRO A 80 -20.95 -11.59 -3.62
N THR A 81 -21.23 -10.54 -4.40
CA THR A 81 -20.33 -9.42 -4.66
C THR A 81 -20.45 -8.40 -3.53
N SER A 82 -19.39 -7.60 -3.33
CA SER A 82 -19.47 -6.45 -2.41
C SER A 82 -19.77 -5.20 -3.21
N GLU A 83 -20.77 -4.45 -2.79
CA GLU A 83 -21.07 -3.17 -3.40
C GLU A 83 -20.14 -2.09 -2.85
N VAL A 84 -19.41 -1.40 -3.73
CA VAL A 84 -18.43 -0.37 -3.38
C VAL A 84 -18.88 0.95 -4.00
N THR A 85 -18.85 2.02 -3.21
CA THR A 85 -19.06 3.38 -3.73
C THR A 85 -17.75 4.14 -3.73
N VAL A 86 -17.31 4.61 -4.89
CA VAL A 86 -16.15 5.49 -5.03
C VAL A 86 -16.63 6.92 -5.26
N VAL A 87 -16.08 7.85 -4.49
CA VAL A 87 -16.26 9.30 -4.68
C VAL A 87 -14.94 9.87 -5.19
N LEU A 88 -14.96 10.40 -6.41
CA LEU A 88 -13.84 11.11 -7.03
C LEU A 88 -14.38 12.37 -7.70
N ASP A 89 -13.77 13.52 -7.41
CA ASP A 89 -14.18 14.86 -7.86
C ASP A 89 -15.65 15.19 -7.55
N GLY A 90 -16.10 14.83 -6.34
CA GLY A 90 -17.46 15.06 -5.87
C GLY A 90 -18.52 14.13 -6.50
N ARG A 91 -18.15 13.29 -7.48
CA ARG A 91 -19.07 12.35 -8.12
C ARG A 91 -18.97 10.97 -7.48
N ALA A 92 -20.10 10.50 -6.95
CA ALA A 92 -20.26 9.13 -6.46
C ALA A 92 -20.53 8.16 -7.61
N THR A 93 -19.90 7.00 -7.57
CA THR A 93 -20.15 5.90 -8.52
C THR A 93 -20.12 4.59 -7.76
N THR A 94 -21.21 3.83 -7.84
CA THR A 94 -21.39 2.57 -7.14
C THR A 94 -21.24 1.41 -8.11
N PHE A 95 -20.51 0.38 -7.73
CA PHE A 95 -20.30 -0.81 -8.54
C PHE A 95 -20.18 -2.05 -7.66
N SER A 96 -20.46 -3.21 -8.26
CA SER A 96 -20.18 -4.51 -7.64
C SER A 96 -18.70 -4.85 -7.83
N ALA A 97 -17.94 -4.88 -6.75
CA ALA A 97 -16.54 -5.24 -6.79
C ALA A 97 -16.36 -6.73 -7.07
N PRO A 98 -15.44 -7.11 -7.98
CA PRO A 98 -15.16 -8.51 -8.26
C PRO A 98 -14.53 -9.19 -7.05
N ARG A 99 -14.94 -10.44 -6.76
CA ARG A 99 -14.31 -11.28 -5.72
C ARG A 99 -12.82 -11.51 -6.02
N HIS A 100 -12.53 -11.73 -7.29
CA HIS A 100 -11.20 -11.98 -7.81
C HIS A 100 -10.67 -10.71 -8.48
N GLY A 101 -10.01 -9.87 -7.72
CA GLY A 101 -9.43 -8.63 -8.25
C GLY A 101 -9.19 -7.63 -7.14
N THR A 102 -8.60 -6.50 -7.49
CA THR A 102 -8.45 -5.38 -6.55
C THR A 102 -9.66 -4.46 -6.64
N VAL A 103 -9.90 -3.65 -5.62
CA VAL A 103 -10.92 -2.59 -5.70
C VAL A 103 -10.62 -1.64 -6.86
N LEU A 104 -9.33 -1.36 -7.12
CA LEU A 104 -8.92 -0.55 -8.27
C LEU A 104 -9.39 -1.15 -9.61
N ASP A 105 -9.24 -2.46 -9.81
CA ASP A 105 -9.60 -3.10 -11.08
C ASP A 105 -11.11 -3.00 -11.36
N GLY A 106 -11.95 -3.24 -10.33
CA GLY A 106 -13.40 -3.07 -10.44
C GLY A 106 -13.80 -1.61 -10.63
N ALA A 107 -13.16 -0.69 -9.91
CA ALA A 107 -13.47 0.73 -9.99
C ALA A 107 -13.07 1.34 -11.35
N GLN A 108 -11.97 0.89 -11.97
CA GLN A 108 -11.53 1.38 -13.28
C GLN A 108 -12.50 1.04 -14.41
N GLN A 109 -13.33 0.00 -14.27
CA GLN A 109 -14.37 -0.33 -15.26
C GLN A 109 -15.47 0.75 -15.32
N VAL A 110 -15.71 1.44 -14.20
CA VAL A 110 -16.77 2.46 -14.08
C VAL A 110 -16.22 3.88 -13.95
N ARG A 111 -14.95 4.03 -13.55
CA ARG A 111 -14.20 5.29 -13.36
C ARG A 111 -12.77 5.12 -13.92
N PRO A 112 -12.61 5.13 -15.26
CA PRO A 112 -11.31 4.98 -15.91
C PRO A 112 -10.34 6.14 -15.61
N ASP A 113 -10.86 7.24 -15.09
CA ASP A 113 -10.15 8.44 -14.63
C ASP A 113 -9.51 8.28 -13.24
N LEU A 114 -9.69 7.15 -12.55
CA LEU A 114 -9.07 6.92 -11.24
C LEU A 114 -7.54 6.94 -11.34
N PRO A 115 -6.85 7.73 -10.48
CA PRO A 115 -5.40 7.85 -10.54
C PRO A 115 -4.72 6.56 -10.09
N PHE A 116 -3.78 6.06 -10.89
CA PHE A 116 -2.93 4.91 -10.57
C PHE A 116 -1.58 5.00 -11.30
N ALA A 117 -0.58 4.28 -10.81
CA ALA A 117 0.72 4.14 -11.49
C ALA A 117 1.23 2.69 -11.45
N CYS A 118 1.57 2.15 -10.27
CA CYS A 118 2.26 0.85 -10.19
C CYS A 118 1.34 -0.40 -10.19
N LYS A 119 0.09 -0.26 -9.75
CA LYS A 119 -0.82 -1.38 -9.41
C LYS A 119 -0.26 -2.44 -8.43
N GLY A 120 0.84 -2.14 -7.74
CA GLY A 120 1.53 -3.06 -6.80
C GLY A 120 1.58 -2.59 -5.34
N GLY A 121 0.83 -1.55 -4.97
CA GLY A 121 0.77 -1.06 -3.59
C GLY A 121 2.00 -0.28 -3.10
N VAL A 122 2.92 0.10 -4.00
CA VAL A 122 4.19 0.80 -3.65
C VAL A 122 4.16 2.31 -3.87
N CYS A 123 3.45 2.82 -4.89
CA CYS A 123 3.52 4.24 -5.26
C CYS A 123 2.54 5.18 -4.54
N GLY A 124 1.52 4.64 -3.87
CA GLY A 124 0.48 5.45 -3.22
C GLY A 124 -0.46 6.24 -4.15
N THR A 125 -0.28 6.27 -5.48
CA THR A 125 -1.10 7.07 -6.41
C THR A 125 -2.61 6.79 -6.34
N CYS A 126 -2.98 5.54 -6.08
CA CYS A 126 -4.38 5.12 -5.93
C CYS A 126 -4.88 5.18 -4.48
N ARG A 127 -4.32 6.05 -3.63
CA ARG A 127 -4.72 6.20 -2.23
C ARG A 127 -6.15 6.74 -2.13
N ALA A 128 -6.92 6.16 -1.22
CA ALA A 128 -8.29 6.54 -0.91
C ALA A 128 -8.53 6.51 0.60
N LEU A 129 -9.46 7.33 1.05
CA LEU A 129 -9.97 7.33 2.42
C LEU A 129 -11.22 6.45 2.49
N VAL A 130 -11.24 5.48 3.40
CA VAL A 130 -12.41 4.66 3.70
C VAL A 130 -13.34 5.46 4.61
N THR A 131 -14.40 6.06 4.07
CA THR A 131 -15.31 6.92 4.85
C THR A 131 -16.50 6.17 5.45
N GLN A 132 -16.78 4.96 4.97
CA GLN A 132 -17.76 4.05 5.56
C GLN A 132 -17.32 2.60 5.31
N GLY A 133 -17.73 1.67 6.18
CA GLY A 133 -17.43 0.24 6.02
C GLY A 133 -16.02 -0.15 6.45
N ARG A 134 -15.55 -1.30 5.94
CA ARG A 134 -14.24 -1.90 6.20
C ARG A 134 -13.61 -2.36 4.88
N ALA A 135 -12.29 -2.29 4.80
CA ALA A 135 -11.51 -2.73 3.65
C ALA A 135 -10.45 -3.74 4.13
N ASP A 136 -10.19 -4.78 3.33
CA ASP A 136 -9.12 -5.74 3.58
C ASP A 136 -7.88 -5.36 2.76
N ILE A 137 -6.82 -4.93 3.45
CA ILE A 137 -5.56 -4.53 2.82
C ILE A 137 -4.69 -5.78 2.65
N ARG A 138 -4.56 -6.25 1.41
CA ARG A 138 -3.70 -7.38 1.07
C ARG A 138 -2.24 -7.01 0.93
N ARG A 139 -1.98 -5.79 0.46
CA ARG A 139 -0.62 -5.27 0.24
C ARG A 139 -0.57 -3.79 0.55
N ASN A 140 0.41 -3.41 1.37
CA ASN A 140 0.71 -2.02 1.66
C ASN A 140 2.21 -1.85 1.84
N TYR A 141 2.81 -1.07 0.93
CA TYR A 141 4.20 -0.62 1.03
C TYR A 141 4.31 0.90 1.03
N ALA A 142 3.20 1.60 0.80
CA ALA A 142 3.16 3.04 0.57
C ALA A 142 2.61 3.85 1.76
N LEU A 143 1.83 3.21 2.64
CA LEU A 143 1.18 3.88 3.77
C LEU A 143 1.84 3.47 5.08
N GLU A 144 1.99 4.42 5.99
CA GLU A 144 2.50 4.19 7.33
C GLU A 144 1.49 3.43 8.21
N PRO A 145 1.93 2.72 9.25
CA PRO A 145 1.03 2.00 10.16
C PRO A 145 -0.09 2.87 10.74
N ALA A 146 0.19 4.16 11.03
CA ALA A 146 -0.80 5.10 11.54
C ALA A 146 -1.88 5.48 10.51
N GLU A 147 -1.60 5.34 9.21
CA GLU A 147 -2.54 5.62 8.13
C GLU A 147 -3.47 4.43 7.84
N VAL A 148 -3.03 3.21 8.19
CA VAL A 148 -3.74 1.95 7.93
C VAL A 148 -4.36 1.31 9.19
N ASP A 149 -4.82 2.12 10.14
CA ASP A 149 -5.44 1.59 11.36
C ASP A 149 -6.69 0.72 11.07
N GLU A 150 -6.54 -0.60 11.27
CA GLU A 150 -7.36 -1.69 10.69
C GLU A 150 -8.84 -1.72 11.14
N LEU A 151 -9.21 -0.89 12.12
CA LEU A 151 -10.47 -1.01 12.82
C LEU A 151 -11.54 0.04 12.49
N CYS A 152 -11.24 1.08 11.71
CA CYS A 152 -12.10 2.26 11.65
C CYS A 152 -12.41 2.83 10.26
N THR A 153 -13.64 3.33 10.14
CA THR A 153 -13.98 4.44 9.27
C THR A 153 -12.97 5.59 9.47
N ASN A 154 -12.48 6.16 8.37
CA ASN A 154 -11.42 7.17 8.23
C ASN A 154 -9.96 6.66 8.16
N MET A 155 -9.76 5.40 7.77
CA MET A 155 -8.45 4.83 7.37
C MET A 155 -8.10 5.19 5.92
N GLU A 156 -6.81 5.27 5.61
CA GLU A 156 -6.32 5.35 4.22
C GLU A 156 -5.90 3.98 3.69
N ALA A 157 -6.15 3.75 2.41
CA ALA A 157 -5.81 2.50 1.74
C ALA A 157 -5.41 2.74 0.29
N THR A 158 -4.52 1.91 -0.26
CA THR A 158 -4.23 1.92 -1.70
C THR A 158 -5.20 0.98 -2.41
N LEU A 159 -5.99 1.49 -3.37
CA LEU A 159 -7.05 0.69 -4.00
C LEU A 159 -6.53 -0.57 -4.72
N CYS A 160 -5.29 -0.55 -5.22
CA CYS A 160 -4.63 -1.72 -5.81
C CYS A 160 -4.14 -2.74 -4.77
N GLY A 161 -3.97 -2.34 -3.52
CA GLY A 161 -3.60 -3.21 -2.41
C GLY A 161 -4.80 -3.77 -1.66
N VAL A 162 -6.03 -3.35 -1.99
CA VAL A 162 -7.26 -3.68 -1.25
C VAL A 162 -8.12 -4.69 -2.00
N LYS A 163 -8.72 -5.62 -1.26
CA LYS A 163 -9.88 -6.41 -1.70
C LYS A 163 -11.09 -6.13 -0.83
N THR A 164 -12.26 -6.47 -1.36
CA THR A 164 -13.50 -6.51 -0.58
C THR A 164 -13.56 -7.80 0.23
N LEU A 165 -14.17 -7.73 1.42
CA LEU A 165 -14.39 -8.90 2.27
C LEU A 165 -15.48 -9.78 1.64
N ALA A 166 -15.10 -10.95 1.13
CA ALA A 166 -16.08 -11.90 0.62
C ALA A 166 -16.97 -12.43 1.78
N GLY A 167 -18.29 -12.30 1.64
CA GLY A 167 -19.24 -13.12 2.41
C GLY A 167 -20.00 -12.47 3.57
N ARG A 168 -20.19 -11.14 3.64
CA ARG A 168 -21.22 -10.56 4.52
C ARG A 168 -22.46 -10.16 3.73
N PRO A 169 -23.68 -10.51 4.19
CA PRO A 169 -24.92 -10.24 3.46
C PRO A 169 -25.10 -8.74 3.21
N ALA A 170 -25.84 -8.41 2.15
CA ALA A 170 -26.08 -7.08 1.58
C ALA A 170 -26.68 -6.00 2.52
N GLY A 171 -26.72 -6.23 3.84
CA GLY A 171 -27.26 -5.34 4.87
C GLY A 171 -26.24 -4.74 5.83
N HIS A 172 -24.93 -4.96 5.66
CA HIS A 172 -23.90 -4.39 6.54
C HIS A 172 -22.92 -3.49 5.79
N LEU A 173 -23.05 -2.19 6.05
CA LEU A 173 -22.14 -1.08 5.72
C LEU A 173 -21.42 -1.20 4.38
N ARG A 174 -22.05 -0.65 3.33
CA ARG A 174 -21.45 -0.43 2.01
C ARG A 174 -20.16 0.37 2.20
N PRO A 175 -18.99 -0.14 1.81
CA PRO A 175 -17.77 0.64 1.86
C PRO A 175 -17.87 1.83 0.90
N THR A 176 -17.81 3.03 1.47
CA THR A 176 -17.68 4.26 0.71
C THR A 176 -16.21 4.67 0.77
N LEU A 177 -15.60 4.76 -0.39
CA LEU A 177 -14.20 5.12 -0.58
C LEU A 177 -14.18 6.50 -1.23
N THR A 178 -13.55 7.46 -0.59
CA THR A 178 -13.29 8.75 -1.22
C THR A 178 -11.87 8.72 -1.75
N ALA A 179 -11.72 8.65 -3.07
CA ALA A 179 -10.42 8.83 -3.70
C ALA A 179 -9.93 10.24 -3.35
N LYS A 180 -8.81 10.31 -2.64
CA LYS A 180 -8.28 11.59 -2.19
C LYS A 180 -7.25 12.03 -3.22
N ALA A 181 -7.44 13.20 -3.82
CA ALA A 181 -6.37 13.87 -4.54
C ALA A 181 -5.12 13.97 -3.63
N PRO A 182 -3.89 13.91 -4.16
CA PRO A 182 -2.68 13.98 -3.35
C PRO A 182 -2.74 15.23 -2.46
N ARG A 183 -2.68 15.05 -1.13
CA ARG A 183 -2.78 16.16 -0.18
C ARG A 183 -1.65 17.14 -0.47
N SER A 184 -1.99 18.43 -0.60
CA SER A 184 -0.98 19.47 -0.55
C SER A 184 -0.32 19.49 0.84
N SER A 185 0.93 19.93 0.90
CA SER A 185 1.74 20.01 2.13
C SER A 185 1.07 20.73 3.31
N HIS A 186 0.02 21.53 3.06
CA HIS A 186 -0.71 22.33 4.04
C HIS A 186 -1.85 21.58 4.76
N GLU A 187 -2.31 20.45 4.24
CA GLU A 187 -3.47 19.68 4.78
C GLU A 187 -3.07 18.50 5.70
N ARG A 188 -1.81 18.47 6.13
CA ARG A 188 -1.31 17.53 7.14
C ARG A 188 -1.90 17.81 8.51
N ARG A 189 -2.07 16.75 9.33
CA ARG A 189 -2.58 16.86 10.69
C ARG A 189 -1.64 17.78 11.52
N PRO A 190 -2.15 18.50 12.54
CA PRO A 190 -1.29 19.31 13.41
C PRO A 190 -0.12 18.54 14.03
N SER A 191 -0.31 17.24 14.33
CA SER A 191 0.74 16.33 14.82
C SER A 191 1.87 16.09 13.82
N GLU A 192 1.61 16.23 12.53
CA GLU A 192 2.57 16.07 11.44
C GLU A 192 3.21 17.41 11.02
N ARG A 193 2.69 18.54 11.51
CA ARG A 193 3.28 19.88 11.29
C ARG A 193 4.49 20.15 12.17
N LEU A 194 4.59 19.49 13.33
CA LEU A 194 5.69 19.64 14.28
C LEU A 194 6.96 18.87 13.91
N GLY A 195 6.96 18.09 12.83
CA GLY A 195 8.13 17.34 12.34
C GLY A 195 9.00 18.09 11.32
N ARG A 196 8.67 19.33 10.95
CA ARG A 196 9.56 20.16 10.12
C ARG A 196 10.60 20.84 11.02
N ALA A 197 11.71 20.14 11.25
CA ALA A 197 12.96 20.86 11.39
C ALA A 197 13.22 21.57 10.05
N ASP A 198 13.37 22.89 10.09
CA ASP A 198 13.82 23.68 8.96
C ASP A 198 15.23 23.20 8.54
N TRP A 199 15.28 22.47 7.42
CA TRP A 199 16.45 22.25 6.57
C TRP A 199 15.99 22.20 5.12
#